data_AF-A0A3N8HHR2-F1
#
_entry.id   AF-A0A3N8HHR2-F1
#
_cell.length_a   1.000
_cell.length_b   1.000
_cell.length_c   1.000
_cell.angle_alpha   90.00
_cell.angle_beta   90.00
_cell.angle_gamma   90.00
#
_symmetry.space_group_name_H-M   'P 1'
#
loop_
_entity.id
_entity.type
_entity.pdbx_description
1 polymer ?
#
loop_
_entity_poly.entity_id
_entity_poly.type
_entity_poly.pdbx_seq_one_letter_code
_entity_poly.pdbx_strand_id
1 'polypeptide(L)'
;MNVFARGLLVAVAVASMAGVATADAVAADPAPMPASQAAYPAVERLLADLRTRSTPDQYAAVAGAIHTSSALAGQMNELVDARLLTRIVVDSGEPALGRTTGALRNGSVWILTPEFVANQAPRRLFDVVQEDDILPDNMVFALGYMAWRTQHDAEVNRAADAMQASADGVDAKKQRWIDLNTRIDAGGFIQGWNDTVDAATFRHDGRPISVVQAVQMMMNLRYRGPLIQAIRATPPLRVAAPTFEPDAASIDALASVLKGSGVIDIEPLNAAR
;
A
#
# COMPACT_ATOMS: atom_id res chain seq x y z
N MET A 1 -74.11 3.92 -5.59
CA MET A 1 -73.65 3.18 -4.40
C MET A 1 -72.24 3.65 -4.07
N ASN A 2 -72.10 4.31 -2.91
CA ASN A 2 -70.92 4.53 -2.03
C ASN A 2 -69.58 4.91 -2.72
N VAL A 3 -69.02 6.13 -2.66
CA VAL A 3 -68.65 7.03 -1.54
C VAL A 3 -67.85 6.35 -0.42
N PHE A 4 -66.55 6.68 -0.32
CA PHE A 4 -65.75 7.06 0.88
C PHE A 4 -64.32 7.34 0.37
N ALA A 5 -63.81 8.57 0.17
CA ALA A 5 -63.67 9.77 1.00
C ALA A 5 -62.40 9.81 1.88
N ARG A 6 -61.73 10.98 1.81
CA ARG A 6 -60.69 11.59 2.68
C ARG A 6 -59.24 11.31 2.27
N GLY A 7 -58.40 12.28 1.87
CA GLY A 7 -58.29 13.71 2.25
C GLY A 7 -57.07 13.84 3.20
N LEU A 8 -56.04 14.66 2.97
CA LEU A 8 -55.97 16.14 3.10
C LEU A 8 -54.49 16.55 2.80
N LEU A 9 -54.16 17.41 1.82
CA LEU A 9 -53.76 18.86 1.94
C LEU A 9 -52.71 19.15 3.04
N VAL A 10 -51.68 20.00 2.94
CA VAL A 10 -51.25 21.09 2.03
C VAL A 10 -49.81 21.53 2.39
N ALA A 11 -49.18 22.24 1.45
CA ALA A 11 -47.86 22.89 1.43
C ALA A 11 -47.41 23.77 2.62
N VAL A 12 -46.07 23.87 2.80
CA VAL A 12 -45.30 25.04 3.31
C VAL A 12 -43.86 24.94 2.74
N ALA A 13 -43.48 25.71 1.71
CA ALA A 13 -42.61 26.90 1.75
C ALA A 13 -41.27 26.78 2.52
N VAL A 14 -40.14 26.83 1.81
CA VAL A 14 -38.90 27.46 2.34
C VAL A 14 -38.29 28.34 1.25
N ALA A 15 -38.06 29.58 1.65
CA ALA A 15 -37.67 30.71 0.84
C ALA A 15 -36.19 30.67 0.43
N SER A 16 -35.95 31.27 -0.73
CA SER A 16 -34.68 31.89 -1.09
C SER A 16 -34.24 32.87 0.00
N MET A 17 -33.02 32.71 0.51
CA MET A 17 -32.25 33.81 1.05
C MET A 17 -30.83 33.75 0.50
N ALA A 18 -30.52 34.77 -0.29
CA ALA A 18 -29.16 35.18 -0.57
C ALA A 18 -28.48 35.55 0.76
N GLY A 19 -27.39 34.85 1.06
CA GLY A 19 -26.49 35.18 2.15
C GLY A 19 -25.06 34.97 1.65
N VAL A 20 -24.36 36.06 1.38
CA VAL A 20 -22.91 36.04 1.16
C VAL A 20 -22.27 35.66 2.50
N ALA A 21 -21.85 34.40 2.63
CA ALA A 21 -20.99 33.95 3.71
C ALA A 21 -19.57 33.83 3.14
N THR A 22 -18.76 34.85 3.37
CA THR A 22 -17.30 34.76 3.29
C THR A 22 -16.85 33.78 4.37
N ALA A 23 -16.65 32.52 4.00
CA ALA A 23 -15.99 31.55 4.86
C ALA A 23 -14.48 31.82 4.76
N ASP A 24 -13.95 32.50 5.77
CA ASP A 24 -12.52 32.45 6.06
C ASP A 24 -12.11 30.98 6.17
N ALA A 25 -11.26 30.54 5.25
CA ALA A 25 -10.58 29.27 5.33
C ALA A 25 -9.56 29.33 6.47
N VAL A 26 -10.05 29.19 7.70
CA VAL A 26 -9.18 28.87 8.83
C VAL A 26 -8.71 27.44 8.61
N ALA A 27 -7.41 27.29 8.36
CA ALA A 27 -6.75 26.00 8.33
C ALA A 27 -7.04 25.27 9.64
N ALA A 28 -7.96 24.32 9.59
CA ALA A 28 -8.21 23.43 10.70
C ALA A 28 -6.98 22.54 10.85
N ASP A 29 -6.34 22.59 12.02
CA ASP A 29 -5.36 21.59 12.43
C ASP A 29 -5.93 20.19 12.16
N PRO A 30 -5.12 19.24 11.64
CA PRO A 30 -5.60 17.90 11.40
C PRO A 30 -6.13 17.30 12.70
N ALA A 31 -7.37 16.82 12.66
CA ALA A 31 -8.03 16.21 13.80
C ALA A 31 -7.14 15.08 14.36
N PRO A 32 -6.97 15.00 15.70
CA PRO A 32 -6.20 13.92 16.31
C PRO A 32 -6.83 12.58 15.93
N MET A 33 -6.03 11.72 15.29
CA MET A 33 -6.46 10.38 14.91
C MET A 33 -6.84 9.57 16.15
N PRO A 34 -7.96 8.81 16.12
CA PRO A 34 -8.34 7.94 17.23
C PRO A 34 -7.25 6.89 17.46
N ALA A 35 -6.78 6.83 18.71
CA ALA A 35 -5.77 5.88 19.15
C ALA A 35 -6.34 4.46 19.15
N SER A 36 -5.84 3.61 18.26
CA SER A 36 -5.91 2.17 18.45
C SER A 36 -4.67 1.56 17.86
N GLN A 37 -3.75 1.09 18.69
CA GLN A 37 -2.71 0.16 18.25
C GLN A 37 -2.02 -0.45 19.47
N ALA A 38 -1.68 -1.74 19.39
CA ALA A 38 -0.56 -2.24 20.17
C ALA A 38 0.60 -1.27 19.92
N ALA A 39 1.02 -0.52 20.94
CA ALA A 39 2.07 0.47 20.76
C ALA A 39 3.36 -0.29 20.39
N TYR A 40 3.80 -0.20 19.14
CA TYR A 40 5.04 -0.79 18.66
C TYR A 40 6.19 0.20 18.93
N PRO A 41 6.87 0.15 20.08
CA PRO A 41 7.75 1.25 20.50
C PRO A 41 9.01 1.34 19.65
N ALA A 42 9.36 0.26 18.94
CA ALA A 42 10.44 0.25 17.97
C ALA A 42 10.07 1.02 16.69
N VAL A 43 8.84 0.85 16.22
CA VAL A 43 8.28 1.60 15.09
C VAL A 43 8.14 3.08 15.45
N GLU A 44 7.67 3.41 16.65
CA GLU A 44 7.57 4.82 17.08
C GLU A 44 8.93 5.53 17.15
N ARG A 45 9.99 4.81 17.56
CA ARG A 45 11.37 5.35 17.52
C ARG A 45 11.84 5.59 16.09
N LEU A 46 11.50 4.71 15.16
CA LEU A 46 11.79 4.88 13.73
C LEU A 46 11.09 6.11 13.17
N LEU A 47 9.81 6.29 13.49
CA LEU A 47 9.00 7.44 13.09
C LEU A 47 9.49 8.75 13.73
N ALA A 48 9.95 8.70 14.97
CA ALA A 48 10.55 9.87 15.63
C ALA A 48 11.80 10.37 14.89
N ASP A 49 12.69 9.50 14.42
CA ASP A 49 13.84 9.90 13.59
C ASP A 49 13.37 10.49 12.25
N LEU A 50 12.42 9.83 11.57
CA LEU A 50 11.84 10.33 10.31
C LEU A 50 11.26 11.74 10.48
N ARG A 51 10.54 12.00 11.58
CA ARG A 51 9.93 13.31 11.87
C ARG A 51 10.95 14.44 11.92
N THR A 52 12.17 14.17 12.38
CA THR A 52 13.23 15.19 12.47
C THR A 52 13.90 15.51 11.13
N ARG A 53 13.67 14.69 10.09
CA ARG A 53 14.39 14.75 8.81
C ARG A 53 13.49 14.94 7.59
N SER A 54 12.17 14.97 7.79
CA SER A 54 11.18 15.09 6.73
C SER A 54 10.27 16.30 6.97
N THR A 55 9.57 16.74 5.93
CA THR A 55 8.53 17.77 6.11
C THR A 55 7.33 17.19 6.88
N PRO A 56 6.49 18.03 7.52
CA PRO A 56 5.30 17.56 8.21
C PRO A 56 4.40 16.66 7.34
N ASP A 57 4.20 17.02 6.07
CA ASP A 57 3.37 16.25 5.14
C ASP A 57 3.99 14.90 4.78
N GLN A 58 5.31 14.86 4.58
CA GLN A 58 6.04 13.62 4.30
C GLN A 58 5.99 12.66 5.49
N TYR A 59 6.22 13.19 6.70
CA TYR A 59 6.07 12.43 7.92
C TYR A 59 4.64 11.90 8.07
N ALA A 60 3.63 12.76 7.90
CA ALA A 60 2.23 12.39 8.04
C ALA A 60 1.81 11.29 7.05
N ALA A 61 2.29 11.32 5.81
CA ALA A 61 2.01 10.30 4.82
C ALA A 61 2.55 8.92 5.23
N VAL A 62 3.81 8.85 5.68
CA VAL A 62 4.45 7.58 6.07
C VAL A 62 3.92 7.09 7.42
N ALA A 63 3.87 7.95 8.43
CA ALA A 63 3.37 7.60 9.76
C ALA A 63 1.89 7.20 9.71
N GLY A 64 1.06 7.95 8.98
CA GLY A 64 -0.36 7.65 8.81
C GLY A 64 -0.61 6.29 8.16
N ALA A 65 0.16 5.93 7.14
CA ALA A 65 0.08 4.61 6.52
C ALA A 65 0.38 3.49 7.53
N ILE A 66 1.43 3.64 8.33
CA ILE A 66 1.83 2.64 9.33
C ILE A 66 0.82 2.57 10.47
N HIS A 67 0.29 3.72 10.91
CA HIS A 67 -0.69 3.78 12.00
C HIS A 67 -2.08 3.27 11.59
N THR A 68 -2.41 3.30 10.31
CA THR A 68 -3.70 2.80 9.83
C THR A 68 -3.71 1.30 9.57
N SER A 69 -2.56 0.63 9.40
CA SER A 69 -2.50 -0.84 9.29
C SER A 69 -1.76 -1.47 10.47
N SER A 70 -2.48 -2.24 11.27
CA SER A 70 -1.91 -3.02 12.37
C SER A 70 -1.01 -4.16 11.86
N ALA A 71 -1.38 -4.77 10.73
CA ALA A 71 -0.58 -5.81 10.08
C ALA A 71 0.78 -5.27 9.62
N LEU A 72 0.78 -4.14 8.91
CA LEU A 72 2.00 -3.46 8.48
C LEU A 72 2.87 -3.05 9.68
N ALA A 73 2.28 -2.42 10.70
CA ALA A 73 3.01 -2.01 11.89
C ALA A 73 3.67 -3.20 12.60
N GLY A 74 2.98 -4.35 12.69
CA GLY A 74 3.54 -5.59 13.21
C GLY A 74 4.74 -6.09 12.41
N GLN A 75 4.63 -6.14 11.08
CA GLN A 75 5.72 -6.57 10.21
C GLN A 75 6.94 -5.64 10.30
N MET A 76 6.70 -4.33 10.35
CA MET A 76 7.77 -3.36 10.52
C MET A 76 8.45 -3.50 11.88
N ASN A 77 7.70 -3.78 12.94
CA ASN A 77 8.28 -4.04 14.25
C ASN A 77 9.22 -5.26 14.22
N GLU A 78 8.81 -6.37 13.59
CA GLU A 78 9.65 -7.55 13.40
C GLU A 78 10.94 -7.23 12.62
N LEU A 79 10.83 -6.41 11.57
CA LEU A 79 12.00 -5.96 10.79
C LEU A 79 12.96 -5.11 11.62
N VAL A 80 12.43 -4.23 12.47
CA VAL A 80 13.26 -3.41 13.37
C VAL A 80 13.94 -4.27 14.44
N ASP A 81 13.22 -5.21 15.04
CA ASP A 81 13.76 -6.14 16.04
C ASP A 81 14.85 -7.04 15.44
N ALA A 82 14.66 -7.49 14.20
CA ALA A 82 15.65 -8.23 13.43
C ALA A 82 16.80 -7.36 12.88
N ARG A 83 16.77 -6.04 13.08
CA ARG A 83 17.72 -5.04 12.51
C ARG A 83 17.77 -5.01 10.98
N LEU A 84 16.75 -5.55 10.34
CA LEU A 84 16.57 -5.51 8.89
C LEU A 84 16.00 -4.16 8.42
N LEU A 85 15.38 -3.41 9.33
CA LEU A 85 14.99 -2.01 9.16
C LEU A 85 15.52 -1.18 10.32
N THR A 86 16.39 -0.22 10.04
CA THR A 86 16.96 0.67 11.05
C THR A 86 16.58 2.13 10.84
N ARG A 87 16.15 2.50 9.63
CA ARG A 87 15.78 3.87 9.30
C ARG A 87 14.86 3.94 8.09
N ILE A 88 13.96 4.93 8.10
CA ILE A 88 13.25 5.42 6.91
C ILE A 88 13.67 6.87 6.72
N VAL A 89 14.07 7.23 5.51
CA VAL A 89 14.39 8.61 5.16
C VAL A 89 13.56 9.03 3.95
N VAL A 90 13.12 10.29 3.95
CA VAL A 90 12.63 10.94 2.75
C VAL A 90 13.74 11.85 2.25
N ASP A 91 14.39 11.41 1.19
CA ASP A 91 15.60 12.05 0.65
C ASP A 91 15.46 12.07 -0.87
N SER A 92 15.86 13.17 -1.52
CA SER A 92 15.95 13.22 -2.98
C SER A 92 16.96 12.21 -3.54
N GLY A 93 17.79 11.64 -2.66
CA GLY A 93 19.04 10.99 -3.04
C GLY A 93 20.02 12.05 -3.54
N GLU A 94 21.31 11.74 -3.51
CA GLU A 94 22.19 12.39 -4.49
C GLU A 94 21.64 12.10 -5.90
N PRO A 95 21.78 13.02 -6.87
CA PRO A 95 21.46 12.77 -8.28
C PRO A 95 22.31 11.65 -8.95
N ALA A 96 23.01 10.81 -8.18
CA ALA A 96 24.18 10.03 -8.60
C ALA A 96 23.91 8.57 -8.99
N LEU A 97 22.66 8.13 -9.07
CA LEU A 97 22.31 6.86 -9.69
C LEU A 97 21.11 7.14 -10.58
N GLY A 98 21.31 7.24 -11.90
CA GLY A 98 20.26 7.55 -12.91
C GLY A 98 19.11 6.53 -12.93
N ARG A 99 18.33 6.49 -11.86
CA ARG A 99 17.29 5.50 -11.57
C ARG A 99 15.92 6.16 -11.61
N THR A 100 14.97 5.41 -12.14
CA THR A 100 13.57 5.78 -12.38
C THR A 100 12.65 5.41 -11.20
N THR A 101 13.22 5.05 -10.04
CA THR A 101 12.51 4.39 -8.92
C THR A 101 12.37 5.33 -7.72
N GLY A 102 11.14 5.50 -7.23
CA GLY A 102 10.81 6.48 -6.20
C GLY A 102 10.95 5.99 -4.75
N ALA A 103 10.91 4.67 -4.52
CA ALA A 103 11.22 4.06 -3.24
C ALA A 103 12.30 3.00 -3.43
N LEU A 104 13.33 3.01 -2.58
CA LEU A 104 14.42 2.05 -2.64
C LEU A 104 14.93 1.65 -1.26
N ARG A 105 15.75 0.62 -1.24
CA ARG A 105 16.42 0.15 -0.02
C ARG A 105 17.93 0.05 -0.19
N ASN A 106 18.65 0.59 0.79
CA ASN A 106 20.09 0.43 0.94
C ASN A 106 20.39 -0.23 2.29
N GLY A 107 20.74 -1.51 2.27
CA GLY A 107 20.89 -2.32 3.48
C GLY A 107 19.60 -2.35 4.31
N SER A 108 19.69 -1.84 5.54
CA SER A 108 18.56 -1.71 6.46
C SER A 108 17.92 -0.30 6.47
N VAL A 109 18.26 0.55 5.50
CA VAL A 109 17.69 1.89 5.36
C VAL A 109 16.73 1.91 4.17
N TRP A 110 15.50 2.32 4.43
CA TRP A 110 14.50 2.59 3.39
C TRP A 110 14.59 4.06 3.01
N ILE A 111 14.67 4.32 1.71
CA ILE A 111 14.85 5.66 1.13
C ILE A 111 13.67 5.92 0.20
N LEU A 112 12.88 6.95 0.50
CA LEU A 112 11.73 7.39 -0.29
C LEU A 112 12.04 8.75 -0.89
N THR A 113 11.80 8.96 -2.20
CA THR A 113 11.94 10.29 -2.76
C THR A 113 10.76 11.18 -2.38
N PRO A 114 10.95 12.51 -2.27
CA PRO A 114 9.83 13.43 -2.04
C PRO A 114 8.71 13.28 -3.08
N GLU A 115 9.08 13.08 -4.36
CA GLU A 115 8.13 12.87 -5.44
C GLU A 115 7.35 11.57 -5.26
N PHE A 116 8.02 10.48 -4.85
CA PHE A 116 7.34 9.22 -4.57
C PHE A 116 6.29 9.39 -3.48
N VAL A 117 6.65 10.02 -2.36
CA VAL A 117 5.72 10.27 -1.24
C VAL A 117 4.52 11.08 -1.70
N ALA A 118 4.73 12.17 -2.45
CA ALA A 118 3.65 12.98 -3.01
C ALA A 118 2.76 12.20 -3.99
N ASN A 119 3.33 11.23 -4.69
CA ASN A 119 2.65 10.38 -5.66
C ASN A 119 1.88 9.20 -5.06
N GLN A 120 2.02 8.94 -3.75
CA GLN A 120 1.25 7.91 -3.04
C GLN A 120 -0.07 8.42 -2.47
N ALA A 121 -0.30 9.73 -2.43
CA ALA A 121 -1.55 10.30 -1.93
C ALA A 121 -2.77 9.59 -2.57
N PRO A 122 -3.84 9.29 -1.80
CA PRO A 122 -5.03 8.65 -2.34
C PRO A 122 -5.57 9.43 -3.55
N ARG A 123 -5.77 8.72 -4.66
CA ARG A 123 -6.24 9.31 -5.92
C ARG A 123 -7.42 8.51 -6.44
N ARG A 124 -8.44 9.23 -6.90
CA ARG A 124 -9.54 8.63 -7.64
C ARG A 124 -9.14 8.55 -9.11
N LEU A 125 -9.07 7.33 -9.63
CA LEU A 125 -8.68 7.04 -11.02
C LEU A 125 -9.90 6.72 -11.90
N PHE A 126 -11.06 6.46 -11.29
CA PHE A 126 -12.31 6.13 -11.97
C PHE A 126 -13.44 7.04 -11.47
N ASP A 127 -14.29 7.48 -12.40
CA ASP A 127 -15.33 8.51 -12.17
C ASP A 127 -16.58 7.99 -11.44
N VAL A 128 -16.72 6.68 -11.24
CA VAL A 128 -17.86 6.11 -10.51
C VAL A 128 -17.61 6.29 -9.01
N VAL A 129 -18.48 7.06 -8.36
CA VAL A 129 -18.42 7.35 -6.92
C VAL A 129 -19.66 6.78 -6.24
N GLN A 130 -19.45 5.95 -5.22
CA GLN A 130 -20.49 5.53 -4.27
C GLN A 130 -20.30 6.26 -2.93
N GLU A 131 -21.38 6.40 -2.18
CA GLU A 131 -21.41 7.16 -0.91
C GLU A 131 -20.48 6.54 0.16
N ASP A 132 -20.27 5.23 0.10
CA ASP A 132 -19.44 4.44 1.01
C ASP A 132 -18.08 4.04 0.41
N ASP A 133 -17.64 4.72 -0.65
CA ASP A 133 -16.34 4.46 -1.28
C ASP A 133 -15.17 4.75 -0.35
N ILE A 134 -14.28 3.77 -0.21
CA ILE A 134 -13.00 3.93 0.47
C ILE A 134 -11.91 4.03 -0.60
N LEU A 135 -11.07 5.06 -0.56
CA LEU A 135 -9.89 5.14 -1.42
C LEU A 135 -8.75 4.29 -0.85
N PRO A 136 -8.01 3.55 -1.69
CA PRO A 136 -6.85 2.80 -1.24
C PRO A 136 -5.75 3.76 -0.79
N ASP A 137 -5.01 3.36 0.24
CA ASP A 137 -3.79 4.05 0.64
C ASP A 137 -2.60 3.42 -0.09
N ASN A 138 -2.06 4.12 -1.09
CA ASN A 138 -0.95 3.59 -1.89
C ASN A 138 0.37 3.57 -1.10
N MET A 139 0.50 4.38 -0.05
CA MET A 139 1.69 4.34 0.82
C MET A 139 1.65 3.08 1.68
N VAL A 140 0.48 2.68 2.20
CA VAL A 140 0.32 1.38 2.88
C VAL A 140 0.74 0.23 1.98
N PHE A 141 0.24 0.21 0.73
CA PHE A 141 0.65 -0.80 -0.25
C PHE A 141 2.17 -0.85 -0.44
N ALA A 142 2.79 0.31 -0.67
CA ALA A 142 4.22 0.38 -0.95
C ALA A 142 5.07 -0.08 0.23
N LEU A 143 4.71 0.32 1.45
CA LEU A 143 5.42 -0.08 2.67
C LEU A 143 5.24 -1.58 2.96
N GLY A 144 4.04 -2.13 2.76
CA GLY A 144 3.80 -3.58 2.88
C GLY A 144 4.60 -4.40 1.87
N TYR A 145 4.67 -3.94 0.62
CA TYR A 145 5.52 -4.53 -0.41
C TYR A 145 7.01 -4.51 0.00
N MET A 146 7.49 -3.37 0.50
CA MET A 146 8.87 -3.23 0.97
C MET A 146 9.16 -4.10 2.20
N ALA A 147 8.20 -4.21 3.13
CA ALA A 147 8.30 -5.05 4.31
C ALA A 147 8.49 -6.51 3.92
N TRP A 148 7.60 -7.03 3.06
CA TRP A 148 7.67 -8.38 2.53
C TRP A 148 9.02 -8.69 1.90
N ARG A 149 9.47 -7.81 0.99
CA ARG A 149 10.76 -7.99 0.30
C ARG A 149 11.94 -8.00 1.28
N THR A 150 11.91 -7.14 2.29
CA THR A 150 12.96 -7.08 3.31
C THR A 150 13.02 -8.38 4.13
N GLN A 151 11.87 -8.97 4.47
CA GLN A 151 11.82 -10.25 5.20
C GLN A 151 12.42 -11.43 4.39
N HIS A 152 12.34 -11.38 3.06
CA HIS A 152 12.78 -12.46 2.18
C HIS A 152 14.23 -12.32 1.68
N ASP A 153 15.00 -11.35 2.17
CA ASP A 153 16.41 -11.17 1.80
C ASP A 153 17.28 -12.38 2.07
N ALA A 154 17.04 -13.05 3.21
CA ALA A 154 17.80 -14.24 3.57
C ALA A 154 17.60 -15.37 2.55
N GLU A 155 16.42 -15.46 1.94
CA GLU A 155 16.14 -16.41 0.85
C GLU A 155 16.90 -16.04 -0.43
N VAL A 156 16.87 -14.76 -0.81
CA VAL A 156 17.60 -14.24 -1.97
C VAL A 156 19.10 -14.51 -1.84
N ASN A 157 19.69 -14.21 -0.68
CA ASN A 157 21.12 -14.42 -0.44
C ASN A 157 21.48 -15.92 -0.51
N ARG A 158 20.68 -16.78 0.13
CA ARG A 158 20.90 -18.23 0.11
C ARG A 158 20.82 -18.80 -1.31
N ALA A 159 19.90 -18.29 -2.13
CA ALA A 159 19.79 -18.67 -3.53
C ALA A 159 20.95 -18.12 -4.37
N ALA A 160 21.43 -16.90 -4.11
CA ALA A 160 22.61 -16.32 -4.74
C ALA A 160 23.84 -17.21 -4.52
N ASP A 161 24.10 -17.60 -3.26
CA ASP A 161 25.22 -18.48 -2.89
C ASP A 161 25.10 -19.85 -3.59
N ALA A 162 23.90 -20.43 -3.59
CA ALA A 162 23.64 -21.72 -4.26
C ALA A 162 23.85 -21.64 -5.78
N MET A 163 23.45 -20.54 -6.43
CA MET A 163 23.70 -20.33 -7.85
C MET A 163 25.18 -20.09 -8.15
N GLN A 164 25.91 -19.41 -7.27
CA GLN A 164 27.35 -19.23 -7.44
C GLN A 164 28.08 -20.58 -7.38
N ALA A 165 27.68 -21.46 -6.45
CA ALA A 165 28.24 -22.80 -6.30
C ALA A 165 27.82 -23.80 -7.41
N SER A 166 26.74 -23.53 -8.14
CA SER A 166 26.24 -24.42 -9.20
C SER A 166 27.14 -24.42 -10.45
N ALA A 167 27.23 -25.57 -11.13
CA ALA A 167 27.90 -25.75 -12.43
C ALA A 167 27.04 -25.32 -13.64
N ASP A 168 25.82 -24.80 -13.41
CA ASP A 168 24.91 -24.43 -14.49
C ASP A 168 25.43 -23.25 -15.34
N GLY A 169 24.99 -23.19 -16.59
CA GLY A 169 25.31 -22.07 -17.48
C GLY A 169 24.79 -20.71 -16.99
N VAL A 170 25.41 -19.63 -17.46
CA VAL A 170 25.07 -18.24 -17.08
C VAL A 170 23.58 -17.93 -17.30
N ASP A 171 23.01 -18.35 -18.44
CA ASP A 171 21.61 -18.10 -18.76
C ASP A 171 20.66 -18.83 -17.80
N ALA A 172 20.96 -20.06 -17.42
CA ALA A 172 20.16 -20.82 -16.45
C ALA A 172 20.23 -20.21 -15.04
N LYS A 173 21.38 -19.66 -14.64
CA LYS A 173 21.52 -18.89 -13.39
C LYS A 173 20.70 -17.59 -13.45
N LYS A 174 20.80 -16.85 -14.57
CA LYS A 174 20.03 -15.62 -14.78
C LYS A 174 18.51 -15.88 -14.73
N GLN A 175 18.05 -16.93 -15.40
CA GLN A 175 16.63 -17.28 -15.41
C GLN A 175 16.13 -17.62 -14.00
N ARG A 176 16.88 -18.42 -13.24
CA ARG A 176 16.52 -18.72 -11.83
C ARG A 176 16.53 -17.50 -10.93
N TRP A 177 17.47 -16.58 -11.12
CA TRP A 177 17.49 -15.32 -10.37
C TRP A 177 16.25 -14.46 -10.66
N ILE A 178 15.85 -14.36 -11.93
CA ILE A 178 14.64 -13.66 -12.34
C ILE A 178 13.42 -14.33 -11.73
N ASP A 179 13.27 -15.65 -11.91
CA ASP A 179 12.12 -16.40 -11.40
C ASP A 179 11.97 -16.28 -9.88
N LEU A 180 13.07 -16.35 -9.12
CA LEU A 180 13.06 -16.16 -7.67
C LEU A 180 12.58 -14.74 -7.31
N ASN A 181 13.19 -13.71 -7.89
CA ASN A 181 12.83 -12.34 -7.56
C ASN A 181 11.37 -12.04 -7.93
N THR A 182 10.90 -12.53 -9.08
CA THR A 182 9.50 -12.37 -9.50
C THR A 182 8.52 -13.05 -8.54
N ARG A 183 8.86 -14.22 -7.97
CA ARG A 183 8.00 -14.89 -6.97
C ARG A 183 7.96 -14.11 -5.65
N ILE A 184 9.10 -13.59 -5.21
CA ILE A 184 9.13 -12.77 -3.99
C ILE A 184 8.37 -11.45 -4.23
N ASP A 185 8.51 -10.83 -5.40
CA ASP A 185 7.74 -9.63 -5.77
C ASP A 185 6.23 -9.92 -5.80
N ALA A 186 5.80 -11.07 -6.32
CA ALA A 186 4.41 -11.51 -6.27
C ALA A 186 3.87 -11.59 -4.83
N GLY A 187 4.65 -12.19 -3.91
CA GLY A 187 4.31 -12.16 -2.50
C GLY A 187 4.20 -10.73 -1.94
N GLY A 188 5.08 -9.82 -2.37
CA GLY A 188 5.03 -8.41 -1.97
C GLY A 188 3.78 -7.69 -2.45
N PHE A 189 3.29 -7.98 -3.66
CA PHE A 189 2.02 -7.45 -4.16
C PHE A 189 0.82 -7.96 -3.36
N ILE A 190 0.80 -9.25 -3.02
CA ILE A 190 -0.24 -9.85 -2.17
C ILE A 190 -0.21 -9.19 -0.79
N GLN A 191 0.97 -9.04 -0.19
CA GLN A 191 1.15 -8.42 1.11
C GLN A 191 0.68 -6.96 1.10
N GLY A 192 1.17 -6.15 0.15
CA GLY A 192 0.77 -4.75 0.03
C GLY A 192 -0.74 -4.56 -0.17
N TRP A 193 -1.40 -5.47 -0.91
CA TRP A 193 -2.86 -5.45 -1.02
C TRP A 193 -3.53 -5.76 0.32
N ASN A 194 -3.10 -6.83 1.00
CA ASN A 194 -3.68 -7.25 2.26
C ASN A 194 -3.53 -6.17 3.35
N ASP A 195 -2.38 -5.48 3.40
CA ASP A 195 -2.19 -4.33 4.31
C ASP A 195 -3.08 -3.15 3.95
N THR A 196 -3.31 -2.90 2.66
CA THR A 196 -4.23 -1.85 2.19
C THR A 196 -5.67 -2.12 2.63
N VAL A 197 -6.08 -3.39 2.62
CA VAL A 197 -7.40 -3.83 3.11
C VAL A 197 -7.51 -3.70 4.63
N ASP A 198 -6.45 -4.05 5.38
CA ASP A 198 -6.36 -3.81 6.82
C ASP A 198 -6.51 -2.31 7.14
N ALA A 199 -5.78 -1.45 6.42
CA ALA A 199 -5.88 0.00 6.57
C ALA A 199 -7.25 0.59 6.22
N ALA A 200 -7.93 0.03 5.22
CA ALA A 200 -9.30 0.42 4.90
C ALA A 200 -10.30 -0.02 5.98
N THR A 201 -10.12 -1.22 6.53
CA THR A 201 -10.92 -1.72 7.65
C THR A 201 -10.78 -0.82 8.87
N PHE A 202 -9.55 -0.40 9.21
CA PHE A 202 -9.29 0.57 10.27
C PHE A 202 -10.02 1.90 10.05
N ARG A 203 -9.91 2.47 8.84
CA ARG A 203 -10.59 3.72 8.47
C ARG A 203 -12.12 3.60 8.43
N HIS A 204 -12.64 2.37 8.32
CA HIS A 204 -14.05 2.05 8.35
C HIS A 204 -14.53 1.68 9.77
N ASP A 205 -14.01 2.38 10.79
CA ASP A 205 -14.30 2.17 12.21
C ASP A 205 -14.00 0.73 12.70
N GLY A 206 -13.04 0.05 12.07
CA GLY A 206 -12.72 -1.35 12.33
C GLY A 206 -13.76 -2.36 11.79
N ARG A 207 -14.81 -1.90 11.10
CA ARG A 207 -15.79 -2.79 10.49
C ARG A 207 -15.24 -3.39 9.19
N PRO A 208 -15.40 -4.71 8.93
CA PRO A 208 -14.93 -5.33 7.70
C PRO A 208 -15.44 -4.61 6.46
N ILE A 209 -14.57 -4.36 5.49
CA ILE A 209 -14.96 -3.82 4.19
C ILE A 209 -15.66 -4.90 3.35
N SER A 210 -16.65 -4.50 2.54
CA SER A 210 -17.32 -5.40 1.61
C SER A 210 -16.45 -5.73 0.39
N VAL A 211 -16.79 -6.81 -0.31
CA VAL A 211 -16.14 -7.16 -1.59
C VAL A 211 -16.33 -6.05 -2.63
N VAL A 212 -17.48 -5.36 -2.64
CA VAL A 212 -17.74 -4.24 -3.56
C VAL A 212 -16.79 -3.08 -3.27
N GLN A 213 -16.64 -2.69 -1.99
CA GLN A 213 -15.69 -1.66 -1.58
C GLN A 213 -14.24 -2.04 -1.92
N ALA A 214 -13.86 -3.30 -1.69
CA ALA A 214 -12.54 -3.81 -2.06
C ALA A 214 -12.29 -3.75 -3.58
N VAL A 215 -13.29 -4.08 -4.40
CA VAL A 215 -13.19 -3.93 -5.86
C VAL A 215 -13.02 -2.46 -6.26
N GLN A 216 -13.77 -1.53 -5.67
CA GLN A 216 -13.62 -0.09 -5.94
C GLN A 216 -12.24 0.43 -5.51
N MET A 217 -11.75 -0.01 -4.35
CA MET A 217 -10.39 0.28 -3.90
C MET A 217 -9.36 -0.23 -4.91
N MET A 218 -9.47 -1.48 -5.35
CA MET A 218 -8.58 -2.08 -6.35
C MET A 218 -8.55 -1.26 -7.65
N MET A 219 -9.71 -0.76 -8.10
CA MET A 219 -9.77 0.07 -9.30
C MET A 219 -9.05 1.41 -9.13
N ASN A 220 -9.01 1.96 -7.92
CA ASN A 220 -8.32 3.22 -7.62
C ASN A 220 -6.86 3.04 -7.16
N LEU A 221 -6.40 1.80 -7.00
CA LEU A 221 -5.04 1.50 -6.56
C LEU A 221 -4.02 1.80 -7.68
N ARG A 222 -2.93 2.48 -7.33
CA ARG A 222 -1.80 2.78 -8.24
C ARG A 222 -1.22 1.50 -8.86
N TYR A 223 -1.04 0.47 -8.03
CA TYR A 223 -0.40 -0.81 -8.37
C TYR A 223 -1.37 -1.91 -8.83
N ARG A 224 -2.59 -1.55 -9.23
CA ARG A 224 -3.67 -2.52 -9.54
C ARG A 224 -3.42 -3.45 -10.73
N GLY A 225 -2.59 -3.03 -11.70
CA GLY A 225 -2.48 -3.67 -13.01
C GLY A 225 -2.18 -5.18 -12.91
N PRO A 226 -1.05 -5.57 -12.27
CA PRO A 226 -0.72 -6.97 -12.06
C PRO A 226 -1.77 -7.75 -11.26
N LEU A 227 -2.36 -7.15 -10.21
CA LEU A 227 -3.39 -7.80 -9.38
C LEU A 227 -4.63 -8.14 -10.21
N ILE A 228 -5.16 -7.18 -10.98
CA ILE A 228 -6.32 -7.40 -11.85
C ILE A 228 -6.03 -8.46 -12.92
N GLN A 229 -4.84 -8.46 -13.49
CA GLN A 229 -4.43 -9.46 -14.47
C GLN A 229 -4.33 -10.85 -13.83
N ALA A 230 -3.79 -10.97 -12.61
CA ALA A 230 -3.65 -12.25 -11.91
C ALA A 230 -5.00 -12.82 -11.45
N ILE A 231 -5.95 -11.99 -11.01
CA ILE A 231 -7.33 -12.41 -10.72
C ILE A 231 -8.00 -13.05 -11.95
N ARG A 232 -7.63 -12.59 -13.16
CA ARG A 232 -8.17 -13.07 -14.44
C ARG A 232 -7.31 -14.16 -15.10
N ALA A 233 -6.18 -14.54 -14.50
CA ALA A 233 -5.24 -15.49 -15.07
C ALA A 233 -5.75 -16.95 -14.95
N THR A 234 -5.02 -17.89 -15.55
CA THR A 234 -5.27 -19.32 -15.41
C THR A 234 -3.97 -20.03 -15.01
N PRO A 235 -3.87 -20.61 -13.80
CA PRO A 235 -4.85 -20.53 -12.71
C PRO A 235 -5.00 -19.09 -12.16
N PRO A 236 -6.18 -18.72 -11.62
CA PRO A 236 -6.40 -17.38 -11.10
C PRO A 236 -5.78 -17.20 -9.71
N LEU A 237 -5.44 -15.95 -9.38
CA LEU A 237 -5.12 -15.54 -8.02
C LEU A 237 -6.29 -15.89 -7.08
N ARG A 238 -6.00 -16.55 -5.94
CA ARG A 238 -7.05 -17.01 -5.02
C ARG A 238 -7.50 -15.87 -4.12
N VAL A 239 -8.79 -15.59 -4.16
CA VAL A 239 -9.42 -14.51 -3.41
C VAL A 239 -10.05 -15.07 -2.13
N ALA A 240 -9.71 -14.47 -0.99
CA ALA A 240 -10.26 -14.78 0.32
C ALA A 240 -11.00 -13.55 0.86
N ALA A 241 -12.24 -13.36 0.40
CA ALA A 241 -13.04 -12.17 0.73
C ALA A 241 -12.34 -10.86 0.23
N PRO A 242 -12.09 -9.77 1.00
CA PRO A 242 -11.42 -8.62 0.39
C PRO A 242 -9.90 -8.83 0.19
N THR A 243 -9.29 -9.90 0.75
CA THR A 243 -7.84 -10.16 0.70
C THR A 243 -7.47 -11.30 -0.27
N PHE A 244 -6.17 -11.53 -0.43
CA PHE A 244 -5.63 -12.68 -1.14
C PHE A 244 -4.92 -13.65 -0.18
N GLU A 245 -5.00 -14.94 -0.50
CA GLU A 245 -4.26 -15.97 0.21
C GLU A 245 -2.76 -15.86 -0.13
N PRO A 246 -1.84 -15.76 0.85
CA PRO A 246 -0.41 -15.74 0.60
C PRO A 246 0.16 -17.16 0.40
N ASP A 247 -0.57 -18.04 -0.29
CA ASP A 247 -0.15 -19.41 -0.56
C ASP A 247 0.71 -19.52 -1.84
N ALA A 248 1.42 -20.64 -2.00
CA ALA A 248 2.29 -20.85 -3.15
C ALA A 248 1.54 -20.76 -4.49
N ALA A 249 0.28 -21.20 -4.54
CA ALA A 249 -0.54 -21.14 -5.75
C ALA A 249 -0.86 -19.70 -6.17
N SER A 250 -1.17 -18.84 -5.20
CA SER A 250 -1.46 -17.41 -5.42
C SER A 250 -0.21 -16.64 -5.81
N ILE A 251 0.92 -16.93 -5.16
CA ILE A 251 2.23 -16.39 -5.52
C ILE A 251 2.58 -16.78 -6.96
N ASP A 252 2.41 -18.04 -7.35
CA ASP A 252 2.75 -18.50 -8.70
C ASP A 252 1.83 -17.92 -9.78
N ALA A 253 0.53 -17.76 -9.49
CA ALA A 253 -0.42 -17.11 -10.38
C ALA A 253 -0.02 -15.66 -10.68
N LEU A 254 0.34 -14.90 -9.64
CA LEU A 254 0.74 -13.51 -9.79
C LEU A 254 2.15 -13.36 -10.37
N ALA A 255 3.09 -14.24 -9.99
CA ALA A 255 4.43 -14.27 -10.57
C ALA A 255 4.39 -14.50 -12.10
N SER A 256 3.46 -15.35 -12.57
CA SER A 256 3.27 -15.60 -14.00
C SER A 256 2.86 -14.33 -14.77
N VAL A 257 2.04 -13.48 -14.16
CA VAL A 257 1.66 -12.18 -14.72
C VAL A 257 2.81 -11.18 -14.66
N LEU A 258 3.55 -11.14 -13.55
CA LEU A 258 4.63 -10.19 -13.35
C LEU A 258 5.77 -10.35 -14.37
N LYS A 259 6.01 -11.56 -14.88
CA LYS A 259 6.97 -11.83 -15.97
C LYS A 259 6.73 -11.00 -17.23
N GLY A 260 5.48 -10.59 -17.49
CA GLY A 260 5.10 -9.75 -18.62
C GLY A 260 4.81 -8.29 -18.26
N SER A 261 4.93 -7.91 -16.99
CA SER A 261 4.59 -6.57 -16.50
C SER A 261 5.78 -5.61 -16.51
N GLY A 262 5.50 -4.30 -16.59
CA GLY A 262 6.52 -3.27 -16.44
C GLY A 262 7.04 -3.16 -15.00
N VAL A 263 8.25 -2.60 -14.84
CA VAL A 263 8.87 -2.33 -13.54
C VAL A 263 8.03 -1.29 -12.76
N ILE A 264 7.74 -1.56 -11.49
CA ILE A 264 7.09 -0.57 -10.59
C ILE A 264 8.12 0.41 -10.03
N ASP A 265 7.68 1.57 -9.56
CA ASP A 265 8.54 2.61 -8.99
C ASP A 265 9.02 2.31 -7.55
N ILE A 266 9.03 1.03 -7.15
CA ILE A 266 9.55 0.50 -5.90
C ILE A 266 10.70 -0.47 -6.22
N GLU A 267 11.92 -0.12 -5.84
CA GLU A 267 13.13 -0.95 -5.99
C GLU A 267 13.58 -1.49 -4.62
N PRO A 268 13.02 -2.61 -4.15
CA PRO A 268 13.28 -3.14 -2.81
C PRO A 268 14.61 -3.91 -2.72
N LEU A 269 15.27 -4.12 -3.87
CA LEU A 269 16.48 -4.92 -3.96
C LEU A 269 17.62 -4.17 -3.26
N ASN A 270 18.30 -4.85 -2.35
CA ASN A 270 19.37 -4.25 -1.58
C ASN A 270 20.48 -3.78 -2.51
N ALA A 271 20.64 -2.46 -2.64
CA ALA A 271 21.69 -1.88 -3.47
C ALA A 271 23.07 -1.91 -2.80
N ALA A 272 23.18 -2.35 -1.54
CA ALA A 272 24.46 -2.48 -0.84
C ALA A 272 25.33 -3.56 -1.52
N ARG A 273 26.18 -3.11 -2.44
CA ARG A 273 27.37 -3.81 -2.90
C ARG A 273 28.60 -3.07 -2.41
#